data_AF-A0A922CZP7-F1
#
_entry.id   AF-A0A922CZP7-F1
#
_cell.length_a   1.000
_cell.length_b   1.000
_cell.length_c   1.000
_cell.angle_alpha   90.00
_cell.angle_beta   90.00
_cell.angle_gamma   90.00
#
_symmetry.space_group_name_H-M   'P 1'
#
loop_
_entity.id
_entity.type
_entity.pdbx_description
1 polymer ?
#
loop_
_entity_poly.entity_id
_entity_poly.type
_entity_poly.pdbx_seq_one_letter_code
_entity_poly.pdbx_strand_id
1 'polypeptide(L)'
;MKSSPLFVMSASKMFQKYIFHYKSPRKYLFIPVFKWRRTGNVCNVDMDCPDNAFCKLNSYCVCKDGFVYAAVNSTHKGCLKEARIGEECVQHIQCHSTMGVHSECANNVCACTPTAHLEDDRCYETAGEYRV
;
A
#
# COMPACT_ATOMS: atom_id res chain seq x y z
N MET A 1 21.65 42.32 -17.80
CA MET A 1 21.17 42.96 -16.56
C MET A 1 19.77 43.50 -16.82
N LYS A 2 18.71 42.80 -16.39
CA LYS A 2 17.33 43.27 -16.53
C LYS A 2 16.73 43.42 -15.13
N SER A 3 16.52 44.66 -14.74
CA SER A 3 15.83 45.10 -13.54
C SER A 3 14.33 45.11 -13.79
N SER A 4 13.61 44.34 -12.97
CA SER A 4 12.15 44.31 -12.91
C SER A 4 11.61 45.45 -12.04
N PRO A 5 10.39 45.95 -12.30
CA PRO A 5 9.55 46.39 -11.21
C PRO A 5 8.13 45.79 -11.21
N LEU A 6 7.73 45.43 -9.98
CA LEU A 6 6.41 45.52 -9.34
C LEU A 6 5.16 44.99 -10.04
N PHE A 7 4.61 43.90 -9.47
CA PHE A 7 3.15 43.78 -9.28
C PHE A 7 2.82 43.29 -7.87
N VAL A 8 1.92 44.05 -7.26
CA VAL A 8 1.37 43.97 -5.90
C VAL A 8 0.71 42.60 -5.66
N MET A 9 1.08 41.88 -4.59
CA MET A 9 0.35 40.69 -4.15
C MET A 9 -0.55 41.04 -2.96
N SER A 10 -1.85 41.09 -3.21
CA SER A 10 -2.90 41.14 -2.19
C SER A 10 -3.29 39.73 -1.72
N ALA A 11 -3.73 39.66 -0.48
CA ALA A 11 -3.97 38.47 0.32
C ALA A 11 -5.11 37.58 -0.21
N SER A 12 -4.81 36.30 -0.47
CA SER A 12 -5.72 35.14 -0.35
C SER A 12 -4.90 33.86 -0.54
N LYS A 13 -4.24 33.40 0.53
CA LYS A 13 -3.55 32.10 0.55
C LYS A 13 -4.51 31.04 1.10
N MET A 14 -4.34 29.84 0.55
CA MET A 14 -4.75 28.53 1.06
C MET A 14 -6.09 28.00 0.53
N PHE A 15 -6.07 26.75 0.04
CA PHE A 15 -7.18 25.91 -0.46
C PHE A 15 -7.55 25.99 -1.95
N GLN A 16 -6.65 25.55 -2.82
CA GLN A 16 -7.08 24.95 -4.09
C GLN A 16 -6.01 24.03 -4.69
N LYS A 17 -6.21 22.72 -4.53
CA LYS A 17 -5.55 21.60 -5.24
C LYS A 17 -5.87 20.31 -4.46
N TYR A 18 -6.57 19.28 -4.93
CA TYR A 18 -6.57 18.62 -6.23
C TYR A 18 -7.87 17.78 -6.39
N ILE A 19 -8.54 17.82 -7.54
CA ILE A 19 -9.55 16.82 -7.94
C ILE A 19 -8.98 16.08 -9.16
N PHE A 20 -8.72 14.78 -9.04
CA PHE A 20 -8.32 13.92 -10.17
C PHE A 20 -9.48 13.00 -10.56
N HIS A 21 -9.98 13.16 -11.77
CA HIS A 21 -10.93 12.26 -12.41
C HIS A 21 -10.24 10.93 -12.76
N TYR A 22 -10.74 9.82 -12.22
CA TYR A 22 -10.18 8.48 -12.48
C TYR A 22 -10.88 7.84 -13.69
N LYS A 23 -10.17 7.73 -14.81
CA LYS A 23 -10.46 6.84 -15.93
C LYS A 23 -9.18 6.04 -16.19
N SER A 24 -9.16 4.73 -15.94
CA SER A 24 -7.91 3.96 -16.00
C SER A 24 -8.09 2.55 -16.59
N PRO A 25 -7.62 2.31 -17.82
CA PRO A 25 -7.25 0.99 -18.32
C PRO A 25 -5.71 0.82 -18.26
N ARG A 26 -5.24 -0.23 -17.58
CA ARG A 26 -3.88 -0.79 -17.63
C ARG A 26 -2.70 0.21 -17.63
N LYS A 27 -2.23 0.61 -16.45
CA LYS A 27 -0.82 0.94 -16.20
C LYS A 27 -0.46 0.42 -14.82
N TYR A 28 0.61 -0.37 -14.73
CA TYR A 28 1.19 -0.87 -13.49
C TYR A 28 1.38 0.31 -12.53
N LEU A 29 0.44 0.42 -11.60
CA LEU A 29 0.42 1.48 -10.62
C LEU A 29 1.45 1.07 -9.58
N PHE A 30 2.60 1.74 -9.55
CA PHE A 30 3.41 1.84 -8.34
C PHE A 30 2.54 2.53 -7.28
N ILE A 31 1.65 1.75 -6.66
CA ILE A 31 0.85 2.19 -5.54
C ILE A 31 1.88 2.48 -4.45
N PRO A 32 2.05 3.74 -4.00
CA PRO A 32 2.90 4.00 -2.86
C PRO A 32 2.40 3.09 -1.73
N VAL A 33 3.33 2.37 -1.10
CA VAL A 33 3.11 1.33 -0.06
C VAL A 33 2.12 1.77 1.03
N PHE A 34 1.87 3.07 1.15
CA PHE A 34 0.81 3.71 1.94
C PHE A 34 -0.62 3.21 1.72
N LYS A 35 -1.01 2.68 0.55
CA LYS A 35 -2.43 2.31 0.34
C LYS A 35 -2.85 1.03 1.07
N TRP A 36 -1.89 0.17 1.42
CA TRP A 36 -2.18 -1.14 2.03
C TRP A 36 -2.50 -1.08 3.52
N ARG A 37 -2.22 0.06 4.19
CA ARG A 37 -2.39 0.21 5.64
C ARG A 37 -3.65 0.98 6.06
N ARG A 38 -4.32 1.65 5.12
CA ARG A 38 -5.52 2.45 5.41
C ARG A 38 -6.75 1.54 5.41
N THR A 39 -7.54 1.59 6.48
CA THR A 39 -8.84 0.92 6.51
C THR A 39 -9.93 1.81 5.90
N GLY A 40 -11.03 1.21 5.46
CA GLY A 40 -12.21 1.95 4.99
C GLY A 40 -13.11 2.48 6.12
N ASN A 41 -12.76 2.23 7.38
CA ASN A 41 -13.60 2.52 8.53
C ASN A 41 -13.30 3.91 9.10
N VAL A 42 -14.35 4.63 9.47
CA VAL A 42 -14.25 5.89 10.23
C VAL A 42 -14.09 5.54 11.71
N CYS A 43 -13.23 6.28 12.40
CA CYS A 43 -12.94 6.10 13.82
C CYS A 43 -12.89 7.45 14.52
N ASN A 44 -13.16 7.48 15.82
CA ASN A 44 -12.93 8.66 16.67
C ASN A 44 -11.79 8.41 17.65
N VAL A 45 -11.62 7.17 18.11
CA VAL A 45 -10.56 6.74 19.03
C VAL A 45 -9.88 5.47 18.53
N ASP A 46 -8.69 5.19 19.04
CA ASP A 46 -7.90 4.01 18.63
C ASP A 46 -8.63 2.68 18.87
N MET A 47 -9.51 2.62 19.88
CA MET A 47 -10.30 1.42 20.22
C MET A 47 -11.41 1.12 19.20
N ASP A 48 -11.77 2.08 18.33
CA ASP A 48 -12.72 1.84 17.23
C ASP A 48 -12.06 1.05 16.07
N CYS A 49 -10.73 0.95 16.10
CA CYS A 49 -9.93 0.34 15.07
C CYS A 49 -9.61 -1.13 15.39
N PRO A 50 -9.36 -1.97 14.38
CA PRO A 50 -8.94 -3.35 14.61
C PRO A 50 -7.60 -3.39 15.36
N ASP A 51 -7.29 -4.56 15.92
CA ASP A 51 -6.00 -4.79 16.56
C ASP A 51 -4.84 -4.41 15.64
N ASN A 52 -3.78 -3.85 16.22
CA ASN A 52 -2.62 -3.33 15.50
C ASN A 52 -2.93 -2.19 14.52
N ALA A 53 -3.99 -1.41 14.78
CA ALA A 53 -4.24 -0.13 14.14
C ALA A 53 -4.36 1.01 15.16
N PHE A 54 -4.35 2.24 14.66
CA PHE A 54 -4.64 3.45 15.41
C PHE A 54 -5.55 4.37 14.59
N CYS A 55 -6.29 5.24 15.27
CA CYS A 55 -7.19 6.18 14.65
C CYS A 55 -6.44 7.45 14.25
N LYS A 56 -6.36 7.72 12.95
CA LYS A 56 -5.67 8.89 12.43
C LYS A 56 -6.66 10.04 12.23
N LEU A 57 -6.36 11.19 12.84
CA LEU A 57 -7.12 12.44 12.74
C LEU A 57 -8.61 12.27 13.08
N ASN A 58 -8.96 11.34 13.96
CA ASN A 58 -10.35 11.03 14.32
C ASN A 58 -11.23 10.83 13.08
N SER A 59 -10.67 10.17 12.05
CA SER A 59 -11.30 10.08 10.74
C SER A 59 -11.17 8.71 10.10
N TYR A 60 -10.04 8.02 10.25
CA TYR A 60 -9.86 6.70 9.64
C TYR A 60 -8.78 5.88 10.35
N CYS A 61 -8.95 4.56 10.36
CA CYS A 61 -7.93 3.69 10.96
C CYS A 61 -6.75 3.46 10.02
N VAL A 62 -5.57 3.34 10.62
CA VAL A 62 -4.33 3.02 9.93
C VAL A 62 -3.65 1.89 10.69
N CYS A 63 -3.29 0.82 9.97
CA CYS A 63 -2.46 -0.25 10.53
C CYS A 63 -1.09 0.29 10.96
N LYS A 64 -0.58 -0.22 12.08
CA LYS A 64 0.76 0.09 12.58
C LYS A 64 1.83 -0.31 11.57
N ASP A 65 3.05 0.22 11.75
CA ASP A 65 4.19 -0.19 10.94
C ASP A 65 4.43 -1.70 11.05
N GLY A 66 4.69 -2.34 9.92
CA GLY A 66 4.80 -3.81 9.86
C GLY A 66 3.46 -4.54 9.74
N PHE A 67 2.35 -3.84 9.51
CA PHE A 67 1.03 -4.44 9.31
C PHE A 67 0.29 -3.90 8.07
N VAL A 68 -0.49 -4.78 7.44
CA VAL A 68 -1.32 -4.49 6.25
C VAL A 68 -2.77 -4.84 6.50
N TYR A 69 -3.68 -4.02 5.96
CA TYR A 69 -5.11 -4.22 6.09
C TYR A 69 -5.60 -5.25 5.07
N ALA A 70 -6.06 -6.40 5.55
CA ALA A 70 -6.47 -7.53 4.73
C ALA A 70 -7.62 -8.32 5.36
N ALA A 71 -8.28 -9.17 4.56
CA ALA A 71 -9.24 -10.13 5.07
C ALA A 71 -8.49 -11.28 5.76
N VAL A 72 -8.69 -11.42 7.07
CA VAL A 72 -8.18 -12.55 7.87
C VAL A 72 -8.98 -13.81 7.56
N ASN A 73 -10.29 -13.65 7.34
CA ASN A 73 -11.21 -14.71 6.95
C ASN A 73 -12.34 -14.09 6.09
N SER A 74 -13.26 -14.90 5.58
CA SER A 74 -14.39 -14.48 4.73
C SER A 74 -15.22 -13.33 5.32
N THR A 75 -15.29 -13.23 6.65
CA THR A 75 -16.11 -12.24 7.37
C THR A 75 -15.30 -11.22 8.16
N HIS A 76 -14.01 -11.48 8.43
CA HIS A 76 -13.18 -10.65 9.31
C HIS A 76 -12.06 -9.98 8.52
N LYS A 77 -11.97 -8.64 8.63
CA LYS A 77 -10.87 -7.84 8.09
C LYS A 77 -10.11 -7.19 9.23
N GLY A 78 -8.79 -7.17 9.13
CA GLY A 78 -7.92 -6.65 10.18
C GLY A 78 -6.55 -6.29 9.66
N CYS A 79 -5.69 -5.85 10.57
CA CYS A 79 -4.30 -5.58 10.27
C CYS A 79 -3.48 -6.87 10.50
N LEU A 80 -3.05 -7.48 9.41
CA LEU A 80 -2.19 -8.66 9.40
C LEU A 80 -0.73 -8.25 9.37
N LYS A 81 0.14 -8.99 10.05
CA LYS A 81 1.58 -8.74 10.04
C LYS A 81 2.12 -8.91 8.61
N GLU A 82 2.95 -7.98 8.17
CA GLU A 82 3.73 -8.10 6.95
C GLU A 82 4.60 -9.35 7.04
N ALA A 83 4.74 -10.08 5.91
CA ALA A 83 5.44 -11.35 5.86
C ALA A 83 6.53 -11.31 4.79
N ARG A 84 7.68 -11.90 5.07
CA ARG A 84 8.84 -12.03 4.18
C ARG A 84 8.95 -13.46 3.65
N ILE A 85 9.94 -13.71 2.80
CA ILE A 85 10.20 -15.03 2.23
C ILE A 85 10.29 -16.08 3.34
N GLY A 86 9.53 -17.16 3.21
CA GLY A 86 9.52 -18.23 4.22
C GLY A 86 8.70 -17.95 5.48
N GLU A 87 8.13 -16.75 5.64
CA GLU A 87 7.24 -16.44 6.77
C GLU A 87 5.79 -16.83 6.49
N GLU A 88 5.05 -17.10 7.56
CA GLU A 88 3.64 -17.44 7.50
C GLU A 88 2.78 -16.27 6.98
N CYS A 89 1.85 -16.60 6.10
CA CYS A 89 0.91 -15.65 5.53
C CYS A 89 -0.49 -16.27 5.38
N VAL A 90 -1.49 -15.41 5.36
CA VAL A 90 -2.89 -15.76 5.09
C VAL A 90 -3.32 -15.19 3.73
N GLN A 91 -2.73 -14.05 3.33
CA GLN A 91 -3.09 -13.34 2.12
C GLN A 91 -1.85 -12.86 1.36
N HIS A 92 -1.92 -12.86 0.02
CA HIS A 92 -0.84 -12.40 -0.87
C HIS A 92 -0.33 -10.99 -0.53
N ILE A 93 -1.23 -10.11 -0.07
CA ILE A 93 -0.90 -8.73 0.35
C ILE A 93 0.19 -8.64 1.43
N GLN A 94 0.27 -9.63 2.33
CA GLN A 94 1.32 -9.65 3.38
C GLN A 94 2.70 -9.76 2.75
N CYS A 95 2.83 -10.62 1.73
CA CYS A 95 4.05 -10.80 0.95
C CYS A 95 4.29 -9.59 0.02
N HIS A 96 3.25 -9.10 -0.65
CA HIS A 96 3.37 -7.98 -1.60
C HIS A 96 3.92 -6.70 -0.96
N SER A 97 3.63 -6.49 0.32
CA SER A 97 4.04 -5.28 1.04
C SER A 97 5.56 -5.16 1.23
N THR A 98 6.26 -6.28 1.37
CA THR A 98 7.69 -6.38 1.67
C THR A 98 8.48 -6.84 0.44
N MET A 99 7.97 -7.87 -0.24
CA MET A 99 8.65 -8.58 -1.33
C MET A 99 8.22 -8.10 -2.71
N GLY A 100 7.16 -7.30 -2.82
CA GLY A 100 6.65 -6.77 -4.09
C GLY A 100 5.59 -7.65 -4.75
N VAL A 101 5.02 -7.17 -5.86
CA VAL A 101 3.85 -7.75 -6.53
C VAL A 101 4.09 -9.13 -7.17
N HIS A 102 5.34 -9.56 -7.27
CA HIS A 102 5.73 -10.88 -7.78
C HIS A 102 5.96 -11.92 -6.67
N SER A 103 5.52 -11.60 -5.45
CA SER A 103 5.44 -12.55 -4.35
C SER A 103 4.02 -13.07 -4.21
N GLU A 104 3.84 -14.26 -3.65
CA GLU A 104 2.54 -14.85 -3.38
C GLU A 104 2.54 -15.60 -2.05
N CYS A 105 1.37 -15.68 -1.43
CA CYS A 105 1.16 -16.55 -0.29
C CYS A 105 0.78 -17.94 -0.80
N ALA A 106 1.73 -18.87 -0.82
CA ALA A 106 1.55 -20.23 -1.29
C ALA A 106 1.79 -21.21 -0.14
N ASN A 107 0.88 -22.15 0.09
CA ASN A 107 0.94 -23.09 1.21
C ASN A 107 1.10 -22.41 2.58
N ASN A 108 0.42 -21.28 2.79
CA ASN A 108 0.52 -20.42 3.98
C ASN A 108 1.91 -19.81 4.22
N VAL A 109 2.78 -19.78 3.21
CA VAL A 109 4.13 -19.22 3.30
C VAL A 109 4.37 -18.25 2.14
N CYS A 110 5.03 -17.14 2.39
CA CYS A 110 5.40 -16.22 1.31
C CYS A 110 6.51 -16.81 0.44
N ALA A 111 6.26 -16.87 -0.85
CA ALA A 111 7.19 -17.32 -1.89
C ALA A 111 7.18 -16.35 -3.09
N CYS A 112 8.19 -16.40 -3.95
CA CYS A 112 8.11 -15.73 -5.24
C CYS A 112 7.21 -16.54 -6.19
N THR A 113 6.46 -15.86 -7.04
CA THR A 113 5.69 -16.51 -8.10
C THR A 113 6.63 -17.31 -9.01
N PRO A 114 6.16 -18.36 -9.71
CA PRO A 114 7.02 -19.20 -10.56
C PRO A 114 7.74 -18.45 -11.68
N THR A 115 7.25 -17.28 -12.07
CA THR A 115 7.84 -16.41 -13.11
C THR A 115 8.74 -15.31 -12.53
N ALA A 116 9.13 -15.43 -11.26
CA ALA A 116 9.91 -14.44 -10.54
C ALA A 116 11.05 -15.08 -9.77
N HIS A 117 12.11 -14.31 -9.53
CA HIS A 117 13.25 -14.71 -8.74
C HIS A 117 13.44 -13.77 -7.55
N LEU A 118 14.06 -14.27 -6.49
CA LEU A 118 14.36 -13.51 -5.28
C LEU A 118 15.71 -12.81 -5.44
N GLU A 119 15.73 -11.50 -5.24
CA GLU A 119 16.92 -10.65 -5.21
C GLU A 119 16.75 -9.59 -4.11
N ASP A 120 17.75 -9.43 -3.23
CA ASP A 120 17.73 -8.43 -2.14
C ASP A 120 16.42 -8.37 -1.31
N ASP A 121 15.87 -9.54 -0.94
CA ASP A 121 14.60 -9.72 -0.21
C ASP A 121 13.32 -9.34 -0.98
N ARG A 122 13.41 -9.14 -2.30
CA ARG A 122 12.26 -8.85 -3.17
C ARG A 122 12.17 -9.79 -4.36
N CYS A 123 10.95 -10.06 -4.79
CA CYS A 123 10.69 -10.85 -5.98
C CYS A 123 10.63 -9.93 -7.20
N TYR A 124 11.46 -10.21 -8.20
CA TYR A 124 11.46 -9.51 -9.48
C TYR A 124 11.01 -10.45 -10.58
N GLU A 125 10.28 -9.91 -11.55
CA GLU A 125 9.90 -10.65 -12.75
C GLU A 125 11.15 -11.15 -13.47
N THR A 126 11.23 -12.46 -13.66
CA THR A 126 12.29 -13.05 -14.45
C THR A 126 11.87 -12.93 -15.92
N ALA A 127 12.62 -12.15 -16.70
CA ALA A 127 12.42 -12.07 -18.13
C ALA A 127 12.90 -13.39 -18.80
N GLY A 128 12.07 -14.42 -18.79
CA GLY A 128 12.31 -15.69 -19.49
C GLY A 128 11.42 -16.81 -18.94
N GLU A 129 10.70 -17.62 -19.71
CA GLU A 129 10.83 -18.00 -21.12
C GLU A 129 9.42 -18.27 -21.68
N TYR A 130 9.17 -17.87 -22.92
CA TYR A 130 8.03 -18.33 -23.70
C TYR A 130 8.10 -19.87 -23.75
N ARG A 131 7.12 -20.57 -23.15
CA ARG A 131 6.97 -22.01 -23.37
C ARG A 131 6.66 -22.21 -24.85
N VAL A 132 7.65 -22.71 -25.61
CA VAL A 132 7.50 -23.28 -26.95
C VAL A 132 6.68 -24.56 -26.87
#